data_AF-A0A7S0GB45-F1
#
_entry.id   AF-A0A7S0GB45-F1
#
_cell.length_a   1.000
_cell.length_b   1.000
_cell.length_c   1.000
_cell.angle_alpha   90.00
_cell.angle_beta   90.00
_cell.angle_gamma   90.00
#
_symmetry.space_group_name_H-M   'P 1'
#
loop_
_entity.id
_entity.type
_entity.pdbx_description
1 polymer ?
#
loop_
_entity_poly.entity_id
_entity_poly.type
_entity_poly.pdbx_seq_one_letter_code
_entity_poly.pdbx_strand_id
1 'polypeptide(L)'
;RSNDDGFSFNGKNPTLLDAYGGFEISMLPYYSASVGRAWLESGGVKVIANIRGGGEYGPSWHQSALKSNRNKCFEDMEAVAQDLIARKITCQEKLACIGGSNGGLLVGNLLTR
;
A
#
# COMPACT_ATOMS: atom_id res chain seq x y z
N ARG A 1 -32.30 -3.52 6.67
CA ARG A 1 -30.90 -3.10 6.76
C ARG A 1 -30.92 -1.63 7.12
N SER A 2 -30.75 -1.31 8.40
CA SER A 2 -30.63 0.06 8.88
C SER A 2 -29.39 0.69 8.25
N ASN A 3 -29.58 1.88 7.69
CA ASN A 3 -28.51 2.77 7.28
C ASN A 3 -27.70 3.20 8.54
N ASP A 4 -26.38 3.33 8.40
CA ASP A 4 -25.40 3.90 9.35
C ASP A 4 -24.57 3.00 10.29
N ASP A 5 -24.04 1.87 9.80
CA ASP A 5 -22.79 1.29 10.34
C ASP A 5 -21.59 1.55 9.39
N GLY A 6 -21.67 2.68 8.66
CA GLY A 6 -20.77 3.04 7.56
C GLY A 6 -19.29 3.02 7.95
N PHE A 7 -18.47 2.57 7.01
CA PHE A 7 -17.01 2.69 7.08
C PHE A 7 -16.60 4.08 7.61
N SER A 8 -15.80 4.10 8.67
CA SER A 8 -15.39 5.34 9.34
C SER A 8 -13.88 5.36 9.57
N PHE A 9 -13.29 6.55 9.44
CA PHE A 9 -11.90 6.80 9.80
C PHE A 9 -11.75 6.94 11.32
N ASN A 10 -11.75 5.79 12.00
CA ASN A 10 -11.69 5.68 13.46
C ASN A 10 -10.36 5.09 13.98
N GLY A 11 -9.42 4.80 13.08
CA GLY A 11 -8.11 4.22 13.38
C GLY A 11 -8.13 2.73 13.68
N LYS A 12 -9.26 2.04 13.56
CA LYS A 12 -9.41 0.62 13.95
C LYS A 12 -9.58 -0.34 12.78
N ASN A 13 -9.62 0.17 11.54
CA ASN A 13 -9.89 -0.66 10.37
C ASN A 13 -8.65 -1.53 10.03
N PRO A 14 -8.76 -2.87 9.98
CA PRO A 14 -7.69 -3.73 9.51
C PRO A 14 -7.31 -3.35 8.08
N THR A 15 -6.04 -3.05 7.83
CA THR A 15 -5.60 -2.44 6.58
C THR A 15 -4.45 -3.21 5.95
N LEU A 16 -4.59 -3.53 4.66
CA LEU A 16 -3.53 -4.09 3.82
C LEU A 16 -2.98 -3.01 2.89
N LEU A 17 -1.73 -2.59 3.11
CA LEU A 17 -0.97 -1.71 2.24
C LEU A 17 -0.16 -2.54 1.25
N ASP A 18 -0.42 -2.35 -0.05
CA ASP A 18 0.19 -3.11 -1.15
C ASP A 18 0.93 -2.19 -2.10
N ALA A 19 2.16 -2.57 -2.45
CA ALA A 19 3.02 -1.80 -3.34
C ALA A 19 3.99 -2.72 -4.09
N TYR A 20 4.41 -2.27 -5.29
CA TYR A 20 5.45 -2.93 -6.07
C TYR A 20 6.72 -2.08 -6.18
N GLY A 21 6.65 -0.89 -6.78
CA GLY A 21 7.76 0.08 -6.79
C GLY A 21 9.00 -0.37 -7.54
N GLY A 22 8.86 -0.80 -8.79
CA GLY A 22 9.99 -1.23 -9.61
C GLY A 22 9.60 -1.60 -11.04
N PHE A 23 10.61 -1.71 -11.90
CA PHE A 23 10.52 -2.28 -13.25
C PHE A 23 9.49 -1.60 -14.18
N GLU A 24 9.21 -0.31 -13.98
CA GLU A 24 8.16 0.43 -14.71
C GLU A 24 6.75 -0.18 -14.59
N ILE A 25 6.54 -1.08 -13.62
CA ILE A 25 5.24 -1.70 -13.40
C ILE A 25 4.34 -0.69 -12.70
N SER A 26 3.19 -0.39 -13.32
CA SER A 26 2.15 0.47 -12.76
C SER A 26 1.13 -0.36 -11.99
N MET A 27 0.85 0.02 -10.73
CA MET A 27 -0.18 -0.62 -9.92
C MET A 27 -1.57 -0.02 -10.24
N LEU A 28 -2.19 -0.48 -11.32
CA LEU A 28 -3.51 -0.01 -11.74
C LEU A 28 -4.64 -0.68 -10.94
N PRO A 29 -5.82 -0.03 -10.81
CA PRO A 29 -7.00 -0.67 -10.27
C PRO A 29 -7.33 -1.95 -11.05
N TYR A 30 -7.59 -3.04 -10.33
CA TYR A 30 -7.98 -4.32 -10.91
C TYR A 30 -9.04 -5.01 -10.04
N TYR A 31 -9.86 -5.85 -10.66
CA TYR A 31 -10.85 -6.64 -9.93
C TYR A 31 -10.19 -7.87 -9.29
N SER A 32 -10.46 -8.09 -8.00
CA SER A 32 -10.10 -9.31 -7.30
C SER A 32 -11.28 -9.81 -6.48
N ALA A 33 -11.90 -10.91 -6.92
CA ALA A 33 -12.98 -11.55 -6.18
C ALA A 33 -12.54 -11.97 -4.77
N SER A 34 -11.29 -12.46 -4.64
CA SER A 34 -10.71 -12.86 -3.38
C SER A 34 -10.57 -11.69 -2.40
N VAL A 35 -10.06 -10.54 -2.86
CA VAL A 35 -9.97 -9.33 -2.00
C VAL A 35 -11.37 -8.84 -1.63
N GLY A 36 -12.30 -8.81 -2.58
CA GLY A 36 -13.69 -8.42 -2.33
C GLY A 36 -14.35 -9.25 -1.23
N ARG A 37 -14.38 -10.58 -1.43
CA ARG A 37 -15.09 -11.51 -0.54
C ARG A 37 -14.37 -11.78 0.78
N ALA A 38 -13.05 -11.97 0.75
CA ALA A 38 -12.32 -12.38 1.95
C ALA A 38 -11.89 -11.19 2.82
N TRP A 39 -11.70 -10.01 2.23
CA TRP A 39 -11.15 -8.85 2.94
C TRP A 39 -12.15 -7.71 3.10
N LEU A 40 -12.68 -7.19 1.98
CA LEU A 40 -13.52 -5.98 2.02
C LEU A 40 -14.87 -6.22 2.68
N GLU A 41 -15.54 -7.36 2.41
CA GLU A 41 -16.79 -7.73 3.08
C GLU A 41 -16.65 -7.91 4.61
N SER A 42 -15.43 -8.22 5.09
CA SER A 42 -15.11 -8.34 6.51
C SER A 42 -14.79 -6.99 7.17
N GLY A 43 -14.97 -5.87 6.46
CA GLY A 43 -14.64 -4.52 6.94
C GLY A 43 -13.16 -4.15 6.83
N GLY A 44 -12.37 -4.94 6.08
CA GLY A 44 -10.97 -4.65 5.81
C GLY A 44 -10.80 -3.52 4.79
N VAL A 45 -9.67 -2.81 4.89
CA VAL A 45 -9.25 -1.76 3.94
C VAL A 45 -8.11 -2.29 3.09
N LYS A 46 -8.17 -2.06 1.78
CA LYS A 46 -7.07 -2.32 0.85
C LYS A 46 -6.54 -1.00 0.32
N VAL A 47 -5.24 -0.78 0.45
CA VAL A 47 -4.53 0.39 -0.09
C VAL A 47 -3.55 -0.09 -1.14
N ILE A 48 -3.62 0.52 -2.32
CA ILE A 48 -2.67 0.32 -3.41
C ILE A 48 -1.81 1.58 -3.49
N ALA A 49 -0.51 1.44 -3.25
CA ALA A 49 0.42 2.56 -3.27
C ALA A 49 1.26 2.57 -4.55
N ASN A 50 1.04 3.59 -5.37
CA ASN A 50 1.77 3.87 -6.59
C ASN A 50 3.10 4.60 -6.29
N ILE A 51 4.04 3.88 -5.67
CA ILE A 51 5.33 4.43 -5.21
C ILE A 51 6.36 4.56 -6.36
N ARG A 52 7.40 5.37 -6.14
CA ARG A 52 8.51 5.54 -7.10
C ARG A 52 9.18 4.22 -7.44
N GLY A 53 9.75 4.16 -8.64
CA GLY A 53 10.22 2.92 -9.24
C GLY A 53 9.16 2.22 -10.10
N GLY A 54 7.87 2.53 -9.89
CA GLY A 54 6.79 2.12 -10.79
C GLY A 54 6.74 2.95 -12.09
N GLY A 55 5.75 2.66 -12.93
CA GLY A 55 5.59 3.28 -14.25
C GLY A 55 4.49 4.36 -14.33
N GLU A 56 3.84 4.69 -13.21
CA GLU A 56 2.59 5.45 -13.21
C GLU A 56 2.71 6.84 -13.84
N TYR A 57 3.87 7.47 -13.69
CA TYR A 57 4.18 8.78 -14.25
C TYR A 57 5.34 8.71 -15.26
N GLY A 58 5.48 7.57 -15.94
CA GLY A 58 6.48 7.34 -16.99
C GLY A 58 7.92 7.17 -16.48
N PRO A 59 8.91 7.22 -17.38
CA PRO A 59 10.30 6.83 -17.08
C PRO A 59 10.95 7.63 -15.94
N SER A 60 10.58 8.90 -15.76
CA SER A 60 11.13 9.73 -14.68
C SER A 60 10.75 9.19 -13.29
N TRP A 61 9.53 8.65 -13.14
CA TRP A 61 9.05 8.05 -11.90
C TRP A 61 9.80 6.78 -11.57
N HIS A 62 10.05 5.95 -12.58
CA HIS A 62 10.84 4.73 -12.44
C HIS A 62 12.28 5.04 -12.04
N GLN A 63 12.95 5.94 -12.77
CA GLN A 63 14.35 6.27 -12.58
C GLN A 63 14.63 6.93 -11.23
N SER A 64 13.64 7.63 -10.66
CA SER A 64 13.77 8.31 -9.37
C SER A 64 14.03 7.39 -8.17
N ALA A 65 13.85 6.07 -8.31
CA ALA A 65 14.09 5.08 -7.26
C ALA A 65 15.03 3.93 -7.70
N LEU A 66 15.97 4.20 -8.61
CA LEU A 66 17.00 3.25 -9.04
C LEU A 66 18.33 3.45 -8.32
N LYS A 67 19.13 2.37 -8.26
CA LYS A 67 20.52 2.38 -7.77
C LYS A 67 20.64 3.03 -6.38
N SER A 68 21.44 4.09 -6.25
CA SER A 68 21.65 4.83 -5.00
C SER A 68 20.37 5.47 -4.46
N ASN A 69 19.36 5.70 -5.31
CA ASN A 69 18.07 6.26 -4.91
C ASN A 69 17.04 5.18 -4.55
N ARG A 70 17.45 3.91 -4.44
CA ARG A 70 16.51 2.83 -4.11
C ARG A 70 15.78 3.04 -2.79
N ASN A 71 16.37 3.79 -1.86
CA ASN A 71 15.71 4.18 -0.61
C ASN A 71 14.41 4.97 -0.82
N LYS A 72 14.25 5.66 -1.96
CA LYS A 72 13.08 6.48 -2.24
C LYS A 72 11.78 5.68 -2.30
N CYS A 73 11.79 4.44 -2.76
CA CYS A 73 10.57 3.63 -2.74
C CYS A 73 10.20 3.16 -1.32
N PHE A 74 11.17 2.97 -0.42
CA PHE A 74 10.91 2.68 0.99
C PHE A 74 10.32 3.91 1.70
N GLU A 75 10.92 5.08 1.49
CA GLU A 75 10.42 6.36 2.02
C GLU A 75 8.98 6.63 1.57
N ASP A 76 8.64 6.33 0.31
CA ASP A 76 7.26 6.48 -0.18
C ASP A 76 6.29 5.54 0.54
N MET A 77 6.68 4.28 0.76
CA MET A 77 5.84 3.31 1.45
C MET A 77 5.64 3.66 2.94
N GLU A 78 6.71 4.13 3.60
CA GLU A 78 6.66 4.66 4.97
C GLU A 78 5.75 5.89 5.05
N ALA A 79 5.86 6.83 4.10
CA ALA A 79 5.03 8.02 4.05
C ALA A 79 3.54 7.68 3.89
N VAL A 80 3.21 6.70 3.04
CA VAL A 80 1.82 6.22 2.90
C VAL A 80 1.35 5.59 4.21
N ALA A 81 2.14 4.72 4.85
CA ALA A 81 1.78 4.11 6.12
C ALA A 81 1.50 5.15 7.22
N GLN A 82 2.36 6.16 7.36
CA GLN A 82 2.21 7.24 8.32
C GLN A 82 0.95 8.06 8.05
N ASP A 83 0.68 8.36 6.78
CA ASP A 83 -0.50 9.12 6.38
C ASP A 83 -1.81 8.35 6.60
N LEU A 84 -1.82 7.02 6.39
CA LEU A 84 -2.97 6.18 6.76
C LEU A 84 -3.29 6.24 8.26
N ILE A 85 -2.26 6.27 9.11
CA ILE A 85 -2.41 6.40 10.56
C ILE A 85 -2.87 7.82 10.93
N ALA A 86 -2.25 8.85 10.35
CA ALA A 86 -2.60 10.25 10.60
C ALA A 86 -4.05 10.56 10.23
N ARG A 87 -4.53 10.01 9.10
CA ARG A 87 -5.92 10.13 8.64
C ARG A 87 -6.90 9.26 9.42
N LYS A 88 -6.44 8.51 10.43
CA LYS A 88 -7.24 7.57 11.22
C LYS A 88 -7.93 6.52 10.35
N ILE A 89 -7.31 6.12 9.25
CA ILE A 89 -7.78 4.98 8.47
C ILE A 89 -7.50 3.70 9.26
N THR A 90 -6.31 3.60 9.85
CA THR A 90 -5.85 2.45 10.65
C THR A 90 -4.96 2.92 11.81
N CYS A 91 -4.47 1.98 12.61
CA CYS A 91 -3.37 2.16 13.55
C CYS A 91 -2.23 1.18 13.23
N GLN A 92 -1.09 1.34 13.89
CA GLN A 92 0.11 0.52 13.67
C GLN A 92 -0.18 -0.98 13.85
N GLU A 93 -0.96 -1.35 14.87
CA GLU A 93 -1.29 -2.75 15.21
C GLU A 93 -2.29 -3.39 14.22
N LYS A 94 -2.92 -2.58 13.37
CA LYS A 94 -3.93 -3.00 12.39
C LYS A 94 -3.47 -2.83 10.95
N LEU A 95 -2.26 -2.31 10.73
CA LEU A 95 -1.67 -2.12 9.42
C LEU A 95 -0.73 -3.29 9.09
N ALA A 96 -0.97 -3.94 7.96
CA ALA A 96 -0.08 -4.94 7.39
C ALA A 96 0.38 -4.50 6.00
N CYS A 97 1.64 -4.76 5.69
CA CYS A 97 2.26 -4.49 4.39
C CYS A 97 2.39 -5.79 3.60
N ILE A 98 1.99 -5.78 2.33
CA ILE A 98 2.11 -6.95 1.44
C ILE A 98 2.76 -6.56 0.11
N GLY A 99 3.39 -7.54 -0.53
CA GLY A 99 3.97 -7.38 -1.86
C GLY A 99 4.56 -8.69 -2.38
N GLY A 100 4.46 -8.92 -3.69
CA GLY A 100 5.03 -10.08 -4.37
C GLY A 100 6.27 -9.72 -5.20
N SER A 101 7.23 -10.64 -5.34
CA SER A 101 8.46 -10.44 -6.13
C SER A 101 9.25 -9.20 -5.65
N ASN A 102 9.42 -8.15 -6.45
CA ASN A 102 10.02 -6.88 -6.02
C ASN A 102 9.28 -6.25 -4.83
N GLY A 103 7.96 -6.40 -4.77
CA GLY A 103 7.15 -6.00 -3.62
C GLY A 103 7.46 -6.81 -2.36
N GLY A 104 7.85 -8.08 -2.51
CA GLY A 104 8.30 -8.91 -1.38
C GLY A 104 9.65 -8.43 -0.84
N LEU A 105 10.58 -8.06 -1.72
CA LEU A 105 11.83 -7.41 -1.34
C LEU A 105 11.59 -6.06 -0.65
N LEU A 106 10.63 -5.28 -1.15
CA LEU A 106 10.20 -4.00 -0.57
C LEU A 106 9.71 -4.19 0.87
N VAL A 107 8.76 -5.09 1.11
CA VAL A 107 8.25 -5.38 2.45
C VAL A 107 9.34 -5.97 3.35
N GLY A 108 10.16 -6.89 2.83
CA GLY A 108 11.26 -7.48 3.59
C GLY A 108 12.27 -6.44 4.07
N ASN A 109 12.60 -5.44 3.24
CA ASN A 109 13.49 -4.36 3.67
C ASN A 109 12.85 -3.52 4.79
N LEU A 110 11.58 -3.14 4.64
CA LEU A 110 10.85 -2.33 5.63
C LEU A 110 10.76 -2.99 7.01
N LEU A 111 10.67 -4.32 7.08
CA LEU A 111 10.66 -5.05 8.36
C LEU A 111 11.98 -5.01 9.12
N THR A 112 13.09 -4.69 8.44
CA THR A 112 14.45 -4.70 9.00
C THR A 112 15.02 -3.30 9.24
N ARG A 113 14.24 -2.26 8.94
CA ARG A 113 14.58 -0.85 9.19
C ARG A 113 14.00 -0.41 10.51
#